data_AF-A0A960Q5H2-F1
#
_entry.id   AF-A0A960Q5H2-F1
#
_cell.length_a   1.000
_cell.length_b   1.000
_cell.length_c   1.000
_cell.angle_alpha   90.00
_cell.angle_beta   90.00
_cell.angle_gamma   90.00
#
_symmetry.space_group_name_H-M   'P 1'
#
loop_
_entity.id
_entity.type
_entity.pdbx_description
1 polymer ?
#
loop_
_entity_poly.entity_id
_entity_poly.type
_entity_poly.pdbx_seq_one_letter_code
_entity_poly.pdbx_strand_id
1 'polypeptide(L)'
;MLRFVLVLWVGFVLLIGCSFAQTRMVPHITASGGGFTTTVLVENTGELALPYQILARRSNGTSLSTRSGQLQPGELKIENAATWFGSEAAYLEIQHDSSAVQVTVAYQAASGVTSPVHVRESNQQASRWRLFAGNWDEVFDGLALINRGNSATDVWVRQYDGQDQLLQEMKIATALAPNAKQLAIVGAPGNQPYMARADAVYEVQADQPLAVTALRGTLLGAPINLLWTNAGLPLEPRGQASGDLVVDGETLTYGAQTVQVRGNVIVRNGGILNLNGTNLQILNSYDEEFTIQVLGTSRLNVQSARIEGVGYQTAIIALNQGDQHPQLSFNSSVVTNHAGIRVFGRGMMTATGSQLEEVQVHEQASISVTGGTGLYPVLFFDIGQSTLFALNTGPGITGTLLGAQGWSFQLNNVDVDGYQIDVEKGAFVTLNNCTGITASFHTPGDLAFGPVTVSNATSSQFKTGIIEGLGPEIAFENSQILQLNVYVQGQDQVTIQNSRVNEANSLDLSKLTLDQCQVVYNLVQSYDQSELKIEDCTIDPEDETFPSLTAEGTSRIEVKTSDCNQLHAQALGSSRIDFDQVTNLNNANLSVQDQGQIWVNGTRVR
;
A
#
# COMPACT_ATOMS: atom_id res chain seq x y z
N MET A 1 -51.07 -15.55 32.10
CA MET A 1 -49.92 -15.97 32.92
C MET A 1 -49.58 -17.40 32.53
N LEU A 2 -48.80 -17.58 31.47
CA LEU A 2 -48.16 -18.85 31.10
C LEU A 2 -47.04 -18.49 30.11
N ARG A 3 -45.78 -18.68 30.50
CA ARG A 3 -44.60 -18.32 29.69
C ARG A 3 -44.21 -19.50 28.80
N PHE A 4 -43.99 -19.17 27.53
CA PHE A 4 -43.52 -20.06 26.49
C PHE A 4 -42.02 -20.34 26.61
N VAL A 5 -41.68 -21.57 26.27
CA VAL A 5 -40.35 -22.19 26.23
C VAL A 5 -39.54 -21.57 25.09
N LEU A 6 -38.33 -21.06 25.39
CA LEU A 6 -37.28 -20.88 24.39
C LEU A 6 -35.98 -21.47 24.95
N VAL A 7 -35.68 -22.67 24.47
CA VAL A 7 -34.39 -23.35 24.58
C VAL A 7 -33.45 -22.63 23.62
N LEU A 8 -32.52 -21.81 24.14
CA LEU A 8 -31.40 -21.31 23.36
C LEU A 8 -30.15 -22.09 23.75
N TRP A 9 -29.73 -22.94 22.82
CA TRP A 9 -28.45 -23.61 22.77
C TRP A 9 -27.31 -22.58 22.84
N VAL A 10 -26.66 -22.47 24.00
CA VAL A 10 -25.30 -21.93 24.10
C VAL A 10 -24.36 -23.09 23.72
N GLY A 11 -24.28 -23.33 22.41
CA GLY A 11 -23.40 -24.31 21.79
C GLY A 11 -22.08 -23.66 21.43
N PHE A 12 -21.11 -23.84 22.31
CA PHE A 12 -19.67 -23.88 22.09
C PHE A 12 -19.27 -24.11 20.60
N VAL A 13 -19.06 -23.03 19.84
CA VAL A 13 -18.22 -23.08 18.63
C VAL A 13 -16.84 -22.61 19.05
N LEU A 14 -16.02 -23.58 19.45
CA LEU A 14 -14.57 -23.47 19.34
C LEU A 14 -14.26 -23.11 17.89
N LEU A 15 -14.01 -21.82 17.65
CA LEU A 15 -13.26 -21.38 16.49
C LEU A 15 -11.87 -22.01 16.61
N ILE A 16 -11.72 -23.20 16.01
CA ILE A 16 -10.43 -23.68 15.55
C ILE A 16 -10.09 -22.73 14.40
N GLY A 17 -9.50 -21.58 14.75
CA GLY A 17 -8.69 -20.83 13.81
C GLY A 17 -7.54 -21.74 13.43
N CYS A 18 -7.69 -22.48 12.33
CA CYS A 18 -6.54 -22.95 11.60
C CYS A 18 -5.84 -21.71 11.06
N SER A 19 -5.01 -21.07 11.88
CA SER A 19 -3.98 -20.18 11.37
C SER A 19 -3.06 -21.05 10.53
N PHE A 20 -3.09 -20.83 9.23
CA PHE A 20 -2.15 -21.48 8.34
C PHE A 20 -0.78 -20.87 8.66
N ALA A 21 0.06 -21.65 9.34
CA ALA A 21 1.45 -21.31 9.59
C ALA A 21 2.08 -20.85 8.27
N GLN A 22 2.61 -19.62 8.23
CA GLN A 22 3.39 -19.20 7.08
C GLN A 22 4.66 -20.04 7.08
N THR A 23 4.75 -20.97 6.13
CA THR A 23 5.96 -21.77 5.90
C THR A 23 6.92 -20.97 5.04
N ARG A 24 7.97 -20.41 5.64
CA ARG A 24 9.07 -19.75 4.90
C ARG A 24 10.28 -20.66 4.85
N MET A 25 10.79 -20.94 3.65
CA MET A 25 12.05 -21.68 3.49
C MET A 25 13.24 -20.74 3.33
N VAL A 26 14.30 -21.00 4.10
CA VAL A 26 15.64 -20.41 3.95
C VAL A 26 16.53 -21.44 3.26
N PRO A 27 16.70 -21.32 1.92
CA PRO A 27 17.25 -22.39 1.10
C PRO A 27 18.78 -22.40 1.01
N HIS A 28 19.46 -21.42 1.60
CA HIS A 28 20.91 -21.36 1.62
C HIS A 28 21.38 -22.01 2.92
N ILE A 29 21.97 -23.21 2.85
CA ILE A 29 22.80 -23.80 3.93
C ILE A 29 24.03 -24.45 3.27
N THR A 30 25.20 -24.38 3.93
CA THR A 30 26.42 -25.02 3.42
C THR A 30 26.52 -26.50 3.79
N ALA A 31 27.14 -27.28 2.91
CA ALA A 31 27.52 -28.65 3.22
C ALA A 31 28.56 -28.69 4.34
N SER A 32 28.49 -29.72 5.19
CA SER A 32 29.54 -29.97 6.19
C SER A 32 30.91 -30.07 5.52
N GLY A 33 31.90 -29.33 6.03
CA GLY A 33 33.24 -29.30 5.44
C GLY A 33 33.33 -28.52 4.12
N GLY A 34 32.26 -27.88 3.66
CA GLY A 34 32.20 -27.07 2.43
C GLY A 34 32.96 -25.74 2.50
N GLY A 35 33.93 -25.60 3.40
CA GLY A 35 34.76 -24.40 3.53
C GLY A 35 34.06 -23.19 4.15
N PHE A 36 32.78 -23.32 4.57
CA PHE A 36 32.02 -22.25 5.23
C PHE A 36 31.29 -22.75 6.47
N THR A 37 31.37 -21.97 7.53
CA THR A 37 30.54 -22.07 8.73
C THR A 37 29.23 -21.33 8.49
N THR A 38 28.11 -22.01 8.70
CA THR A 38 26.76 -21.42 8.59
C THR A 38 26.26 -20.98 9.97
N THR A 39 25.82 -19.73 10.09
CA THR A 39 25.21 -19.14 11.28
C THR A 39 23.78 -18.73 10.96
N VAL A 40 22.83 -19.13 11.80
CA VAL A 40 21.42 -18.75 11.74
C VAL A 40 21.18 -17.59 12.70
N LEU A 41 20.58 -16.53 12.19
CA LEU A 41 20.17 -15.35 12.92
C LEU A 41 18.64 -15.35 12.96
N VAL A 42 18.05 -15.27 14.15
CA VAL A 42 16.59 -15.19 14.34
C VAL A 42 16.31 -13.89 15.09
N GLU A 43 15.65 -12.96 14.42
CA GLU A 43 15.38 -11.60 14.91
C GLU A 43 13.88 -11.39 15.05
N ASN A 44 13.45 -10.72 16.13
CA ASN A 44 12.09 -10.18 16.22
C ASN A 44 12.13 -8.67 16.00
N THR A 45 11.63 -8.25 14.85
CA THR A 45 11.54 -6.84 14.44
C THR A 45 10.24 -6.16 14.86
N GLY A 46 9.33 -6.89 15.50
CA GLY A 46 8.04 -6.38 15.96
C GLY A 46 8.08 -5.85 17.39
N GLU A 47 6.97 -5.24 17.80
CA GLU A 47 6.81 -4.59 19.11
C GLU A 47 6.35 -5.55 20.22
N LEU A 48 5.96 -6.77 19.86
CA LEU A 48 5.46 -7.79 20.79
C LEU A 48 6.42 -8.98 20.87
N ALA A 49 6.38 -9.71 21.98
CA ALA A 49 7.14 -10.95 22.11
C ALA A 49 6.52 -12.05 21.26
N LEU A 50 7.24 -12.56 20.26
CA LEU A 50 6.72 -13.49 19.27
C LEU A 50 7.32 -14.89 19.41
N PRO A 51 6.52 -15.96 19.31
CA PRO A 51 7.05 -17.31 19.20
C PRO A 51 7.81 -17.49 17.87
N TYR A 52 8.63 -18.52 17.77
CA TYR A 52 9.20 -18.97 16.51
C TYR A 52 9.36 -20.48 16.50
N GLN A 53 9.26 -21.08 15.32
CA GLN A 53 9.55 -22.49 15.09
C GLN A 53 10.33 -22.63 13.77
N ILE A 54 11.50 -23.26 13.82
CA ILE A 54 12.40 -23.49 12.69
C ILE A 54 12.67 -24.98 12.59
N LEU A 55 12.28 -25.59 11.48
CA LEU A 55 12.47 -26.98 11.14
C LEU A 55 13.62 -27.09 10.15
N ALA A 56 14.70 -27.78 10.52
CA ALA A 56 15.71 -28.13 9.53
C ALA A 56 15.27 -29.35 8.74
N ARG A 57 15.52 -29.34 7.43
CA ARG A 57 15.18 -30.44 6.53
C ARG A 57 16.39 -30.87 5.71
N ARG A 58 16.45 -32.17 5.40
CA ARG A 58 17.36 -32.73 4.40
C ARG A 58 16.93 -32.33 3.00
N SER A 59 17.81 -32.49 2.01
CA SER A 59 17.51 -32.23 0.60
C SER A 59 16.36 -33.07 0.04
N ASN A 60 16.01 -34.20 0.66
CA ASN A 60 14.84 -35.00 0.27
C ASN A 60 13.54 -34.57 1.00
N GLY A 61 13.56 -33.47 1.74
CA GLY A 61 12.41 -32.95 2.50
C GLY A 61 12.16 -33.58 3.87
N THR A 62 12.94 -34.60 4.25
CA THR A 62 12.83 -35.24 5.57
C THR A 62 13.21 -34.23 6.66
N SER A 63 12.37 -34.10 7.69
CA SER A 63 12.66 -33.28 8.87
C SER A 63 13.83 -33.87 9.65
N LEU A 64 14.78 -33.02 10.05
CA LEU A 64 15.93 -33.38 10.87
C LEU A 64 15.66 -33.09 12.33
N SER A 65 15.45 -31.81 12.63
CA SER A 65 15.20 -31.32 13.98
C SER A 65 14.44 -30.00 13.93
N THR A 66 13.71 -29.74 15.01
CA THR A 66 12.91 -28.53 15.18
C THR A 66 13.48 -27.70 16.33
N ARG A 67 13.59 -26.39 16.12
CA ARG A 67 13.95 -25.40 17.13
C ARG A 67 12.79 -24.46 17.32
N SER A 68 12.30 -24.35 18.54
CA SER A 68 11.21 -23.45 18.88
C SER A 68 11.58 -22.60 20.09
N GLY A 69 11.00 -21.41 20.17
CA GLY A 69 11.17 -20.53 21.31
C GLY A 69 10.28 -19.31 21.20
N GLN A 70 10.58 -18.31 22.02
CA GLN A 70 10.01 -16.98 21.96
C GLN A 70 11.15 -15.96 21.85
N LEU A 71 10.90 -14.86 21.14
CA LEU A 71 11.78 -13.71 21.00
C LEU A 71 11.10 -12.47 21.54
N GLN A 72 11.79 -11.73 22.40
CA GLN A 72 11.35 -10.40 22.84
C GLN A 72 11.45 -9.38 21.70
N PRO A 73 10.74 -8.25 21.76
CA PRO A 73 10.89 -7.16 20.79
C PRO A 73 12.36 -6.73 20.64
N GLY A 74 12.86 -6.68 19.40
CA GLY A 74 14.25 -6.36 19.08
C GLY A 74 15.27 -7.45 19.42
N GLU A 75 14.85 -8.62 19.94
CA GLU A 75 15.78 -9.69 20.28
C GLU A 75 16.35 -10.35 19.02
N LEU A 76 17.68 -10.54 19.02
CA LEU A 76 18.42 -11.25 17.98
C LEU A 76 19.14 -12.46 18.58
N LYS A 77 18.77 -13.66 18.14
CA LYS A 77 19.47 -14.92 18.45
C LYS A 77 20.42 -15.27 17.32
N ILE A 78 21.68 -15.58 17.62
CA ILE A 78 22.73 -15.89 16.65
C ILE A 78 23.37 -17.22 16.99
N GLU A 79 23.22 -18.20 16.11
CA GLU A 79 23.53 -19.58 16.43
C GLU A 79 24.12 -20.35 15.26
N ASN A 80 25.04 -21.28 15.53
CA ASN A 80 25.65 -22.06 14.46
C ASN A 80 24.64 -23.11 13.94
N ALA A 81 24.42 -23.16 12.63
CA ALA A 81 23.47 -24.09 12.03
C ALA A 81 23.83 -25.56 12.32
N ALA A 82 25.12 -25.90 12.32
CA ALA A 82 25.57 -27.25 12.64
C ALA A 82 25.29 -27.62 14.11
N THR A 83 25.38 -26.65 15.02
CA THR A 83 25.00 -26.85 16.44
C THR A 83 23.50 -27.02 16.59
N TRP A 84 22.70 -26.22 15.89
CA TRP A 84 21.25 -26.26 15.99
C TRP A 84 20.63 -27.49 15.32
N PHE A 85 21.16 -27.90 14.17
CA PHE A 85 20.48 -28.81 13.25
C PHE A 85 21.34 -29.97 12.76
N GLY A 86 22.61 -30.05 13.19
CA GLY A 86 23.55 -31.02 12.66
C GLY A 86 24.08 -30.63 11.28
N SER A 87 24.90 -31.51 10.71
CA SER A 87 25.65 -31.25 9.48
C SER A 87 24.89 -31.55 8.18
N GLU A 88 23.65 -32.03 8.27
CA GLU A 88 22.86 -32.55 7.14
C GLU A 88 21.74 -31.61 6.66
N ALA A 89 21.56 -30.46 7.31
CA ALA A 89 20.50 -29.52 6.98
C ALA A 89 20.74 -28.89 5.60
N ALA A 90 19.80 -29.08 4.68
CA ALA A 90 19.87 -28.50 3.33
C ALA A 90 19.12 -27.16 3.24
N TYR A 91 18.06 -27.00 4.03
CA TYR A 91 17.29 -25.78 4.17
C TYR A 91 16.59 -25.75 5.53
N LEU A 92 16.16 -24.55 5.91
CA LEU A 92 15.35 -24.32 7.11
C LEU A 92 13.93 -23.95 6.69
N GLU A 93 12.93 -24.54 7.31
CA GLU A 93 11.54 -24.12 7.23
C GLU A 93 11.19 -23.37 8.51
N ILE A 94 10.58 -22.21 8.37
CA ILE A 94 10.08 -21.40 9.48
C ILE A 94 8.58 -21.59 9.48
N GLN A 95 8.02 -22.03 10.60
CA GLN A 95 6.58 -22.13 10.81
C GLN A 95 6.20 -21.06 11.82
N HIS A 96 5.76 -19.90 11.33
CA HIS A 96 5.26 -18.84 12.20
C HIS A 96 4.25 -17.95 11.49
N ASP A 97 3.33 -17.33 12.24
CA ASP A 97 2.22 -16.54 11.69
C ASP A 97 2.58 -15.06 11.50
N SER A 98 3.72 -14.60 12.00
CA SER A 98 4.15 -13.19 11.95
C SER A 98 5.37 -12.98 11.07
N SER A 99 5.26 -12.01 10.15
CA SER A 99 6.35 -11.50 9.32
C SER A 99 7.44 -10.76 10.11
N ALA A 100 7.17 -10.40 11.38
CA ALA A 100 8.12 -9.70 12.23
C ALA A 100 9.25 -10.60 12.75
N VAL A 101 9.06 -11.93 12.77
CA VAL A 101 10.14 -12.88 13.03
C VAL A 101 10.92 -13.13 11.74
N GLN A 102 12.14 -12.63 11.69
CA GLN A 102 13.03 -12.78 10.56
C GLN A 102 14.09 -13.84 10.84
N VAL A 103 14.30 -14.75 9.90
CA VAL A 103 15.45 -15.67 9.94
C VAL A 103 16.39 -15.33 8.80
N THR A 104 17.65 -15.09 9.14
CA THR A 104 18.73 -14.86 8.20
C THR A 104 19.78 -15.94 8.38
N VAL A 105 20.46 -16.32 7.31
CA VAL A 105 21.62 -17.21 7.39
C VAL A 105 22.85 -16.43 6.95
N ALA A 106 23.89 -16.45 7.77
CA ALA A 106 25.19 -15.85 7.51
C ALA A 106 26.25 -16.94 7.34
N TYR A 107 27.29 -16.61 6.56
CA TYR A 107 28.37 -17.54 6.26
C TYR A 107 29.72 -16.93 6.57
N GLN A 108 30.62 -17.77 7.06
CA GLN A 108 31.99 -17.39 7.32
C GLN A 108 32.92 -18.47 6.78
N ALA A 109 33.92 -18.11 5.99
CA ALA A 109 34.92 -19.06 5.51
C ALA A 109 35.60 -19.77 6.70
N ALA A 110 35.77 -21.08 6.60
CA ALA A 110 36.37 -21.93 7.61
C ALA A 110 37.90 -21.74 7.72
N SER A 111 38.55 -21.13 6.72
CA SER A 111 39.97 -20.76 6.73
C SER A 111 40.21 -19.38 6.08
N GLY A 112 41.06 -18.53 6.69
CA GLY A 112 41.42 -17.19 6.19
C GLY A 112 41.22 -16.07 7.22
N VAL A 113 41.59 -14.82 6.90
CA VAL A 113 41.36 -13.63 7.75
C VAL A 113 39.88 -13.24 7.65
N THR A 114 39.18 -13.24 8.79
CA THR A 114 37.71 -13.30 8.85
C THR A 114 37.08 -11.97 9.27
N SER A 115 36.19 -11.44 8.44
CA SER A 115 35.09 -10.59 8.91
C SER A 115 33.82 -11.09 8.22
N PRO A 116 32.82 -11.60 8.97
CA PRO A 116 31.56 -12.04 8.38
C PRO A 116 30.89 -10.82 7.73
N VAL A 117 30.58 -10.93 6.44
CA VAL A 117 29.73 -9.94 5.76
C VAL A 117 28.33 -10.54 5.71
N HIS A 118 27.39 -9.81 6.30
CA HIS A 118 26.00 -10.20 6.40
C HIS A 118 25.25 -9.57 5.23
N VAL A 119 24.62 -10.39 4.38
CA VAL A 119 23.59 -9.90 3.47
C VAL A 119 22.32 -10.67 3.78
N ARG A 120 21.27 -9.93 4.17
CA ARG A 120 19.93 -10.47 4.44
C ARG A 120 19.39 -11.14 3.17
N GLU A 121 18.56 -12.17 3.32
CA GLU A 121 17.78 -12.71 2.20
C GLU A 121 16.90 -11.56 1.66
N SER A 122 17.26 -11.02 0.50
CA SER A 122 16.43 -10.04 -0.19
C SER A 122 15.52 -10.79 -1.15
N ASN A 123 14.21 -10.57 -1.00
CA ASN A 123 13.19 -11.00 -1.95
C ASN A 123 12.87 -9.92 -2.99
N GLN A 124 13.50 -8.74 -2.87
CA GLN A 124 13.28 -7.62 -3.76
C GLN A 124 14.20 -7.75 -4.98
N GLN A 125 13.61 -7.58 -6.16
CA GLN A 125 14.36 -7.41 -7.40
C GLN A 125 15.23 -6.14 -7.24
N ALA A 126 16.53 -6.25 -7.51
CA ALA A 126 17.47 -5.10 -7.51
C ALA A 126 17.64 -4.37 -6.16
N SER A 127 18.15 -5.06 -5.13
CA SER A 127 18.67 -4.35 -3.94
C SER A 127 20.12 -3.92 -4.17
N ARG A 128 20.43 -2.64 -3.90
CA ARG A 128 21.82 -2.17 -3.84
C ARG A 128 22.43 -2.61 -2.51
N TRP A 129 23.48 -3.41 -2.57
CA TRP A 129 24.27 -3.85 -1.43
C TRP A 129 25.63 -3.18 -1.43
N ARG A 130 26.04 -2.71 -0.26
CA ARG A 130 27.42 -2.35 -0.04
C ARG A 130 28.18 -3.59 0.42
N LEU A 131 29.14 -4.05 -0.37
CA LEU A 131 30.13 -5.02 0.10
C LEU A 131 31.19 -4.24 0.91
N PHE A 132 31.49 -4.70 2.12
CA PHE A 132 32.44 -4.02 2.99
C PHE A 132 33.86 -4.10 2.42
N ALA A 133 34.65 -3.04 2.59
CA ALA A 133 36.04 -3.03 2.13
C ALA A 133 36.84 -4.22 2.71
N GLY A 134 37.53 -4.95 1.83
CA GLY A 134 38.44 -6.04 2.16
C GLY A 134 39.73 -5.96 1.36
N ASN A 135 40.72 -6.79 1.69
CA ASN A 135 41.86 -7.01 0.81
C ASN A 135 41.40 -7.86 -0.38
N TRP A 136 41.00 -7.21 -1.47
CA TRP A 136 40.43 -7.83 -2.67
C TRP A 136 41.44 -8.70 -3.44
N ASP A 137 42.74 -8.57 -3.13
CA ASP A 137 43.79 -9.42 -3.68
C ASP A 137 43.84 -10.81 -3.03
N GLU A 138 43.18 -10.99 -1.87
CA GLU A 138 43.20 -12.24 -1.07
C GLU A 138 41.80 -12.80 -0.77
N VAL A 139 40.74 -11.97 -0.85
CA VAL A 139 39.37 -12.32 -0.47
C VAL A 139 38.41 -11.90 -1.57
N PHE A 140 37.84 -12.86 -2.30
CA PHE A 140 36.75 -12.58 -3.22
C PHE A 140 35.40 -12.65 -2.49
N ASP A 141 34.50 -11.74 -2.85
CA ASP A 141 33.10 -11.84 -2.47
C ASP A 141 32.36 -12.68 -3.52
N GLY A 142 31.88 -13.84 -3.07
CA GLY A 142 30.96 -14.66 -3.82
C GLY A 142 29.51 -14.28 -3.57
N LEU A 143 28.62 -14.72 -4.44
CA LEU A 143 27.17 -14.68 -4.27
C LEU A 143 26.63 -16.10 -4.39
N ALA A 144 25.89 -16.55 -3.39
CA ALA A 144 24.95 -17.65 -3.54
C ALA A 144 23.61 -17.08 -4.00
N LEU A 145 23.11 -17.59 -5.12
CA LEU A 145 21.87 -17.19 -5.74
C LEU A 145 20.92 -18.38 -5.83
N ILE A 146 19.61 -18.12 -5.69
CA ILE A 146 18.55 -19.07 -6.02
C ILE A 146 17.48 -18.35 -6.80
N ASN A 147 17.11 -18.91 -7.94
CA ASN A 147 15.92 -18.47 -8.66
C ASN A 147 14.66 -18.93 -7.91
N ARG A 148 13.91 -17.99 -7.34
CA ARG A 148 12.65 -18.22 -6.63
C ARG A 148 11.43 -18.08 -7.55
N GLY A 149 11.64 -17.72 -8.81
CA GLY A 149 10.60 -17.60 -9.83
C GLY A 149 10.17 -18.93 -10.45
N ASN A 150 9.27 -18.84 -11.41
CA ASN A 150 8.63 -19.99 -12.08
C ASN A 150 9.20 -20.27 -13.48
N SER A 151 10.03 -19.38 -14.02
CA SER A 151 10.76 -19.57 -15.28
C SER A 151 12.27 -19.46 -15.06
N ALA A 152 13.07 -19.91 -16.03
CA ALA A 152 14.51 -19.67 -16.00
C ALA A 152 14.80 -18.16 -16.13
N THR A 153 15.87 -17.67 -15.49
CA THR A 153 16.28 -16.26 -15.56
C THR A 153 17.78 -16.11 -15.77
N ASP A 154 18.17 -15.07 -16.50
CA ASP A 154 19.55 -14.58 -16.42
C ASP A 154 19.71 -13.78 -15.12
N VAL A 155 20.93 -13.78 -14.57
CA VAL A 155 21.27 -13.01 -13.38
C VAL A 155 22.47 -12.14 -13.66
N TRP A 156 22.34 -10.85 -13.42
CA TRP A 156 23.34 -9.82 -13.64
C TRP A 156 23.78 -9.21 -12.32
N VAL A 157 25.05 -8.84 -12.21
CA VAL A 157 25.61 -8.00 -11.14
C VAL A 157 26.09 -6.71 -11.78
N ARG A 158 25.64 -5.58 -11.25
CA ARG A 158 26.10 -4.24 -11.59
C ARG A 158 26.85 -3.65 -10.42
N GLN A 159 27.96 -2.98 -10.69
CA GLN A 159 28.73 -2.23 -9.70
C GLN A 159 28.61 -0.75 -10.00
N TYR A 160 28.31 0.05 -8.99
CA TYR A 160 28.32 1.50 -9.06
C TYR A 160 29.37 2.07 -8.10
N ASP A 161 29.89 3.27 -8.36
CA ASP A 161 30.67 4.02 -7.37
C ASP A 161 29.79 4.80 -6.39
N GLY A 162 30.40 5.55 -5.47
CA GLY A 162 29.70 6.37 -4.49
C GLY A 162 28.98 7.59 -5.08
N GLN A 163 29.10 7.81 -6.40
CA GLN A 163 28.36 8.81 -7.17
C GLN A 163 27.32 8.17 -8.09
N ASP A 164 26.97 6.90 -7.87
CA ASP A 164 26.01 6.13 -8.66
C ASP A 164 26.39 5.95 -10.15
N GLN A 165 27.66 6.12 -10.52
CA GLN A 165 28.11 5.81 -11.87
C GLN A 165 28.34 4.30 -12.01
N LEU A 166 27.71 3.70 -13.03
CA LEU A 166 27.92 2.30 -13.36
C LEU A 166 29.38 2.08 -13.76
N LEU A 167 30.12 1.35 -12.93
CA LEU A 167 31.51 0.97 -13.15
C LEU A 167 31.60 -0.28 -14.02
N GLN A 168 30.75 -1.28 -13.73
CA GLN A 168 30.82 -2.59 -14.37
C GLN A 168 29.47 -3.32 -14.31
N GLU A 169 29.19 -4.12 -15.33
CA GLU A 169 28.08 -5.07 -15.36
C GLU A 169 28.58 -6.45 -15.80
N MET A 170 28.08 -7.51 -15.16
CA MET A 170 28.47 -8.89 -15.42
C MET A 170 27.27 -9.82 -15.32
N LYS A 171 27.09 -10.69 -16.32
CA LYS A 171 26.15 -11.82 -16.21
C LYS A 171 26.81 -12.94 -15.41
N ILE A 172 26.26 -13.25 -14.25
CA ILE A 172 26.79 -14.26 -13.32
C ILE A 172 26.02 -15.59 -13.33
N ALA A 173 24.83 -15.62 -13.94
CA ALA A 173 24.12 -16.85 -14.26
C ALA A 173 23.38 -16.70 -15.59
N THR A 174 23.35 -17.76 -16.40
CA THR A 174 22.58 -17.82 -17.64
C THR A 174 21.48 -18.85 -17.49
N ALA A 175 20.23 -18.47 -17.77
CA ALA A 175 19.06 -19.34 -17.70
C ALA A 175 19.02 -20.19 -16.40
N LEU A 176 19.26 -19.55 -15.26
CA LEU A 176 19.17 -20.18 -13.94
C LEU A 176 17.76 -20.73 -13.76
N ALA A 177 17.60 -22.05 -13.82
CA ALA A 177 16.30 -22.70 -13.77
C ALA A 177 15.58 -22.42 -12.44
N PRO A 178 14.24 -22.53 -12.38
CA PRO A 178 13.48 -22.43 -11.13
C PRO A 178 14.06 -23.32 -10.03
N ASN A 179 14.25 -22.75 -8.83
CA ASN A 179 14.86 -23.39 -7.66
C ASN A 179 16.32 -23.83 -7.81
N ALA A 180 16.98 -23.58 -8.95
CA ALA A 180 18.39 -23.86 -9.12
C ALA A 180 19.25 -22.87 -8.32
N LYS A 181 20.37 -23.37 -7.81
CA LYS A 181 21.40 -22.57 -7.15
C LYS A 181 22.42 -22.11 -8.18
N GLN A 182 23.05 -20.97 -7.91
CA GLN A 182 24.31 -20.58 -8.52
C GLN A 182 25.25 -20.09 -7.42
N LEU A 183 26.51 -20.53 -7.46
CA LEU A 183 27.59 -19.86 -6.75
C LEU A 183 28.37 -19.05 -7.78
N ALA A 184 28.39 -17.74 -7.61
CA ALA A 184 29.11 -16.83 -8.48
C ALA A 184 30.18 -16.09 -7.69
N ILE A 185 31.23 -15.66 -8.37
CA ILE A 185 32.22 -14.76 -7.79
C ILE A 185 32.03 -13.41 -8.42
N VAL A 186 31.85 -12.40 -7.59
CA VAL A 186 31.78 -11.04 -8.07
C VAL A 186 33.20 -10.61 -8.41
N GLY A 187 33.48 -10.51 -9.71
CA GLY A 187 34.77 -10.04 -10.22
C GLY A 187 35.70 -11.07 -10.86
N ALA A 188 35.22 -12.25 -11.27
CA ALA A 188 35.97 -13.15 -12.17
C ALA A 188 35.05 -13.92 -13.13
N PRO A 189 35.41 -14.22 -14.42
CA PRO A 189 36.64 -13.93 -15.17
C PRO A 189 36.47 -13.18 -16.52
N GLY A 190 37.45 -12.32 -16.84
CA GLY A 190 37.63 -11.61 -18.12
C GLY A 190 38.93 -10.77 -18.24
N ASN A 191 39.96 -11.06 -17.43
CA ASN A 191 41.25 -10.33 -17.37
C ASN A 191 41.22 -8.85 -16.95
N GLN A 192 40.11 -8.30 -16.47
CA GLN A 192 40.10 -6.99 -15.80
C GLN A 192 39.92 -7.21 -14.29
N PRO A 193 40.92 -6.89 -13.44
CA PRO A 193 40.75 -6.95 -12.00
C PRO A 193 39.64 -5.98 -11.59
N TYR A 194 38.73 -6.44 -10.73
CA TYR A 194 37.68 -5.60 -10.16
C TYR A 194 38.33 -4.38 -9.49
N MET A 195 37.86 -3.17 -9.82
CA MET A 195 38.39 -1.97 -9.18
C MET A 195 37.88 -1.91 -7.74
N ALA A 196 38.73 -2.30 -6.80
CA ALA A 196 38.49 -2.10 -5.38
C ALA A 196 38.32 -0.60 -5.09
N ARG A 197 37.07 -0.15 -4.95
CA ARG A 197 36.74 1.19 -4.44
C ARG A 197 35.97 1.06 -3.13
N ALA A 198 36.35 1.84 -2.13
CA ALA A 198 35.76 1.78 -0.78
C ALA A 198 34.30 2.26 -0.72
N ASP A 199 33.84 2.94 -1.77
CA ASP A 199 32.51 3.50 -1.96
C ASP A 199 31.65 2.74 -2.96
N ALA A 200 32.12 1.62 -3.51
CA ALA A 200 31.34 0.87 -4.49
C ALA A 200 30.14 0.13 -3.88
N VAL A 201 29.03 0.12 -4.61
CA VAL A 201 27.82 -0.65 -4.31
C VAL A 201 27.51 -1.62 -5.44
N TYR A 202 26.80 -2.70 -5.13
CA TYR A 202 26.47 -3.78 -6.04
C TYR A 202 24.97 -3.94 -6.13
N GLU A 203 24.46 -4.17 -7.33
CA GLU A 203 23.06 -4.45 -7.58
C GLU A 203 22.98 -5.79 -8.34
N VAL A 204 22.20 -6.75 -7.84
CA VAL A 204 21.89 -7.95 -8.62
C VAL A 204 20.51 -7.79 -9.25
N GLN A 205 20.45 -8.02 -10.56
CA GLN A 205 19.24 -7.96 -11.34
C GLN A 205 18.91 -9.31 -11.98
N ALA A 206 17.61 -9.61 -12.05
CA ALA A 206 17.05 -10.76 -12.74
C ALA A 206 15.58 -10.47 -13.08
N ASP A 207 15.02 -11.20 -14.05
CA ASP A 207 13.62 -11.10 -14.46
C ASP A 207 12.68 -11.94 -13.57
N GLN A 208 13.26 -12.63 -12.59
CA GLN A 208 12.56 -13.46 -11.61
C GLN A 208 13.04 -13.10 -10.20
N PRO A 209 12.19 -13.24 -9.16
CA PRO A 209 12.62 -13.07 -7.79
C PRO A 209 13.80 -13.99 -7.46
N LEU A 210 14.82 -13.43 -6.81
CA LEU A 210 15.98 -14.18 -6.34
C LEU A 210 16.02 -14.21 -4.82
N ALA A 211 16.63 -15.26 -4.28
CA ALA A 211 17.22 -15.21 -2.95
C ALA A 211 18.74 -15.11 -3.13
N VAL A 212 19.34 -14.07 -2.55
CA VAL A 212 20.76 -13.73 -2.71
C VAL A 212 21.44 -13.69 -1.35
N THR A 213 22.65 -14.26 -1.27
CA THR A 213 23.51 -14.13 -0.08
C THR A 213 24.95 -13.92 -0.50
N ALA A 214 25.61 -12.91 0.06
CA ALA A 214 27.04 -12.70 -0.12
C ALA A 214 27.86 -13.69 0.70
N LEU A 215 28.92 -14.21 0.10
CA LEU A 215 29.82 -15.22 0.64
C LEU A 215 31.25 -14.71 0.57
N ARG A 216 31.71 -14.11 1.67
CA ARG A 216 33.09 -13.62 1.75
C ARG A 216 34.09 -14.77 1.81
N GLY A 217 35.17 -14.66 1.03
CA GLY A 217 36.23 -15.68 0.97
C GLY A 217 35.91 -16.82 0.00
N THR A 218 35.05 -16.57 -0.99
CA THR A 218 34.73 -17.56 -2.02
C THR A 218 35.92 -17.70 -2.97
N LEU A 219 36.59 -18.84 -2.98
CA LEU A 219 37.77 -19.06 -3.83
C LEU A 219 37.41 -19.05 -5.32
N LEU A 220 38.31 -18.54 -6.18
CA LEU A 220 38.15 -18.62 -7.63
C LEU A 220 37.91 -20.08 -8.07
N GLY A 221 36.79 -20.32 -8.75
CA GLY A 221 36.39 -21.67 -9.17
C GLY A 221 35.73 -22.52 -8.08
N ALA A 222 35.26 -21.92 -6.97
CA ALA A 222 34.52 -22.60 -5.94
C ALA A 222 33.32 -23.39 -6.53
N PRO A 223 33.25 -24.71 -6.31
CA PRO A 223 32.20 -25.52 -6.91
C PRO A 223 30.85 -25.29 -6.21
N ILE A 224 29.76 -25.36 -6.98
CA ILE A 224 28.40 -25.17 -6.44
C ILE A 224 28.03 -26.19 -5.36
N ASN A 225 28.68 -27.36 -5.33
CA ASN A 225 28.46 -28.40 -4.34
C ASN A 225 28.93 -28.04 -2.91
N LEU A 226 29.54 -26.86 -2.72
CA LEU A 226 29.72 -26.27 -1.38
C LEU A 226 28.37 -25.85 -0.76
N LEU A 227 27.36 -25.60 -1.60
CA LEU A 227 25.98 -25.40 -1.20
C LEU A 227 25.21 -26.73 -1.27
N TRP A 228 24.31 -26.98 -0.31
CA TRP A 228 23.42 -28.15 -0.41
C TRP A 228 22.49 -28.06 -1.63
N THR A 229 22.12 -29.19 -2.22
CA THR A 229 21.06 -29.23 -3.24
C THR A 229 19.71 -28.86 -2.59
N ASN A 230 18.92 -27.99 -3.25
CA ASN A 230 17.55 -27.73 -2.82
C ASN A 230 16.70 -29.01 -2.92
N ALA A 231 15.67 -29.11 -2.09
CA ALA A 231 14.66 -30.13 -2.29
C ALA A 231 13.92 -29.90 -3.62
N GLY A 232 13.55 -31.00 -4.28
CA GLY A 232 12.64 -30.99 -5.42
C GLY A 232 11.17 -30.75 -5.02
N LEU A 233 10.91 -30.58 -3.72
CA LEU A 233 9.64 -30.03 -3.28
C LEU A 233 9.59 -28.58 -3.76
N PRO A 234 8.51 -28.15 -4.44
CA PRO A 234 8.37 -26.77 -4.83
C PRO A 234 8.61 -25.89 -3.60
N LEU A 235 9.40 -24.82 -3.79
CA LEU A 235 9.29 -23.63 -2.95
C LEU A 235 7.84 -23.15 -3.12
N GLU A 236 6.91 -23.78 -2.39
CA GLU A 236 5.48 -23.69 -2.71
C GLU A 236 4.97 -22.25 -2.60
N PRO A 237 3.94 -21.97 -3.41
CA PRO A 237 3.59 -20.65 -3.85
C PRO A 237 3.20 -19.83 -2.63
N ARG A 238 3.82 -18.66 -2.56
CA ARG A 238 3.38 -17.64 -1.62
C ARG A 238 1.88 -17.45 -1.86
N GLY A 239 1.06 -17.70 -0.83
CA GLY A 239 -0.27 -17.08 -0.69
C GLY A 239 -0.19 -15.55 -0.54
N GLN A 240 1.04 -15.00 -0.65
CA GLN A 240 1.37 -13.60 -0.83
C GLN A 240 1.93 -13.40 -2.24
N ALA A 241 1.23 -12.71 -3.14
CA ALA A 241 1.94 -12.10 -4.25
C ALA A 241 2.90 -11.06 -3.64
N SER A 242 4.20 -11.37 -3.65
CA SER A 242 5.21 -10.37 -3.31
C SER A 242 5.44 -9.52 -4.55
N GLY A 243 5.04 -8.26 -4.48
CA GLY A 243 4.92 -7.42 -5.66
C GLY A 243 3.55 -7.56 -6.31
N ASP A 244 3.45 -7.04 -7.53
CA ASP A 244 2.18 -6.91 -8.23
C ASP A 244 1.56 -8.27 -8.62
N LEU A 245 0.25 -8.37 -8.49
CA LEU A 245 -0.56 -9.42 -9.08
C LEU A 245 -1.03 -8.96 -10.47
N VAL A 246 -0.48 -9.54 -11.53
CA VAL A 246 -0.83 -9.17 -12.92
C VAL A 246 -1.63 -10.30 -13.59
N VAL A 247 -2.77 -9.94 -14.19
CA VAL A 247 -3.61 -10.81 -15.03
C VAL A 247 -3.60 -10.24 -16.44
N ASP A 248 -2.96 -10.95 -17.38
CA ASP A 248 -2.59 -10.40 -18.69
C ASP A 248 -3.16 -11.23 -19.84
N GLY A 249 -4.32 -10.81 -20.37
CA GLY A 249 -5.00 -11.50 -21.48
C GLY A 249 -5.58 -12.88 -21.16
N GLU A 250 -5.45 -13.32 -19.90
CA GLU A 250 -5.93 -14.61 -19.41
C GLU A 250 -7.04 -14.46 -18.35
N THR A 251 -7.67 -15.59 -18.01
CA THR A 251 -8.63 -15.63 -16.90
C THR A 251 -7.95 -16.23 -15.67
N LEU A 252 -7.86 -15.45 -14.59
CA LEU A 252 -7.41 -15.91 -13.28
C LEU A 252 -8.60 -16.01 -12.33
N THR A 253 -8.72 -17.11 -11.59
CA THR A 253 -9.82 -17.32 -10.64
C THR A 253 -9.29 -17.72 -9.27
N TYR A 254 -9.74 -17.01 -8.25
CA TYR A 254 -9.57 -17.36 -6.85
C TYR A 254 -10.92 -17.75 -6.25
N GLY A 255 -10.91 -18.81 -5.45
CA GLY A 255 -12.10 -19.40 -4.85
C GLY A 255 -11.91 -19.67 -3.37
N ALA A 256 -12.84 -19.20 -2.53
CA ALA A 256 -12.99 -19.55 -1.11
C ALA A 256 -11.67 -19.53 -0.29
N GLN A 257 -10.87 -18.48 -0.47
CA GLN A 257 -9.57 -18.35 0.19
C GLN A 257 -9.24 -16.88 0.48
N THR A 258 -8.20 -16.65 1.29
CA THR A 258 -7.59 -15.33 1.45
C THR A 258 -6.41 -15.19 0.51
N VAL A 259 -6.35 -14.09 -0.25
CA VAL A 259 -5.24 -13.72 -1.12
C VAL A 259 -4.66 -12.42 -0.59
N GLN A 260 -3.38 -12.43 -0.21
CA GLN A 260 -2.67 -11.23 0.22
C GLN A 260 -1.78 -10.72 -0.92
N VAL A 261 -1.83 -9.43 -1.20
CA VAL A 261 -0.98 -8.78 -2.22
C VAL A 261 -0.23 -7.63 -1.55
N ARG A 262 1.09 -7.60 -1.71
CA ARG A 262 1.93 -6.46 -1.31
C ARG A 262 2.50 -5.84 -2.59
N GLY A 263 1.63 -5.13 -3.30
CA GLY A 263 1.81 -4.66 -4.67
C GLY A 263 0.46 -4.31 -5.31
N ASN A 264 0.50 -3.79 -6.53
CA ASN A 264 -0.71 -3.50 -7.31
C ASN A 264 -1.40 -4.79 -7.76
N VAL A 265 -2.70 -4.72 -8.01
CA VAL A 265 -3.42 -5.75 -8.77
C VAL A 265 -3.75 -5.16 -10.14
N ILE A 266 -3.22 -5.72 -11.22
CA ILE A 266 -3.34 -5.16 -12.57
C ILE A 266 -4.00 -6.18 -13.49
N VAL A 267 -5.20 -5.88 -13.99
CA VAL A 267 -5.93 -6.69 -14.97
C VAL A 267 -5.94 -5.96 -16.31
N ARG A 268 -5.22 -6.49 -17.31
CA ARG A 268 -4.98 -5.80 -18.59
C ARG A 268 -5.11 -6.72 -19.80
N ASN A 269 -5.08 -6.12 -20.99
CA ASN A 269 -5.11 -6.81 -22.29
C ASN A 269 -6.28 -7.80 -22.45
N GLY A 270 -7.44 -7.49 -21.86
CA GLY A 270 -8.63 -8.36 -21.90
C GLY A 270 -8.62 -9.48 -20.86
N GLY A 271 -7.70 -9.42 -19.90
CA GLY A 271 -7.67 -10.34 -18.76
C GLY A 271 -8.94 -10.27 -17.91
N ILE A 272 -9.23 -11.36 -17.20
CA ILE A 272 -10.40 -11.49 -16.34
C ILE A 272 -9.95 -12.01 -14.97
N LEU A 273 -10.17 -11.23 -13.91
CA LEU A 273 -9.97 -11.67 -12.54
C LEU A 273 -11.31 -12.01 -11.89
N ASN A 274 -11.49 -13.27 -11.51
CA ASN A 274 -12.67 -13.74 -10.77
C ASN A 274 -12.32 -14.00 -9.31
N LEU A 275 -13.02 -13.34 -8.38
CA LEU A 275 -12.91 -13.51 -6.94
C LEU A 275 -14.22 -14.10 -6.41
N ASN A 276 -14.25 -15.41 -6.14
CA ASN A 276 -15.46 -16.13 -5.73
C ASN A 276 -15.34 -16.59 -4.28
N GLY A 277 -16.05 -15.98 -3.34
CA GLY A 277 -15.86 -16.31 -1.91
C GLY A 277 -14.47 -15.93 -1.38
N THR A 278 -13.73 -15.09 -2.10
CA THR A 278 -12.33 -14.76 -1.79
C THR A 278 -12.26 -13.56 -0.85
N ASN A 279 -11.31 -13.55 0.09
CA ASN A 279 -10.90 -12.33 0.80
C ASN A 279 -9.59 -11.81 0.19
N LEU A 280 -9.66 -10.77 -0.64
CA LEU A 280 -8.49 -10.12 -1.23
C LEU A 280 -8.03 -8.97 -0.33
N GLN A 281 -6.81 -9.08 0.18
CA GLN A 281 -6.19 -8.11 1.08
C GLN A 281 -5.02 -7.42 0.38
N ILE A 282 -5.08 -6.09 0.26
CA ILE A 282 -3.97 -5.27 -0.22
C ILE A 282 -3.20 -4.74 0.99
N LEU A 283 -1.95 -5.19 1.14
CA LEU A 283 -1.12 -4.86 2.30
C LEU A 283 -0.35 -3.56 2.03
N ASN A 284 -0.87 -2.44 2.55
CA ASN A 284 -0.31 -1.11 2.36
C ASN A 284 0.56 -0.68 3.55
N SER A 285 1.53 0.19 3.29
CA SER A 285 2.43 0.79 4.27
C SER A 285 2.13 2.28 4.50
N TYR A 286 1.35 2.89 3.61
CA TYR A 286 0.74 4.23 3.67
C TYR A 286 -0.46 4.27 2.71
N ASP A 287 -1.31 5.30 2.79
CA ASP A 287 -2.53 5.41 1.96
C ASP A 287 -2.24 5.44 0.47
N GLU A 288 -3.07 4.70 -0.28
CA GLU A 288 -3.02 4.57 -1.74
C GLU A 288 -1.66 4.10 -2.31
N GLU A 289 -0.78 3.48 -1.49
CA GLU A 289 0.50 2.90 -1.94
C GLU A 289 0.29 1.95 -3.15
N PHE A 290 -0.75 1.11 -3.07
CA PHE A 290 -1.11 0.16 -4.12
C PHE A 290 -2.58 0.28 -4.54
N THR A 291 -2.82 -0.04 -5.81
CA THR A 291 -4.15 0.06 -6.44
C THR A 291 -4.54 -1.23 -7.15
N ILE A 292 -5.85 -1.42 -7.31
CA ILE A 292 -6.43 -2.44 -8.19
C ILE A 292 -6.84 -1.77 -9.50
N GLN A 293 -6.14 -2.05 -10.59
CA GLN A 293 -6.34 -1.45 -11.91
C GLN A 293 -6.98 -2.44 -12.88
N VAL A 294 -8.07 -2.04 -13.51
CA VAL A 294 -8.77 -2.80 -14.56
C VAL A 294 -8.77 -1.97 -15.84
N LEU A 295 -8.01 -2.41 -16.83
CA LEU A 295 -7.63 -1.59 -17.99
C LEU A 295 -8.22 -2.11 -19.30
N GLY A 296 -8.65 -1.21 -20.19
CA GLY A 296 -9.07 -1.57 -21.55
C GLY A 296 -10.27 -2.52 -21.54
N THR A 297 -10.24 -3.64 -22.27
CA THR A 297 -11.37 -4.60 -22.28
C THR A 297 -11.40 -5.58 -21.10
N SER A 298 -10.56 -5.37 -20.08
CA SER A 298 -10.42 -6.28 -18.94
C SER A 298 -11.63 -6.26 -17.99
N ARG A 299 -11.73 -7.29 -17.15
CA ARG A 299 -12.85 -7.47 -16.23
C ARG A 299 -12.41 -7.88 -14.83
N LEU A 300 -13.08 -7.31 -13.82
CA LEU A 300 -13.02 -7.76 -12.43
C LEU A 300 -14.41 -8.23 -11.99
N ASN A 301 -14.53 -9.51 -11.64
CA ASN A 301 -15.77 -10.11 -11.16
C ASN A 301 -15.59 -10.54 -9.70
N VAL A 302 -16.39 -9.97 -8.81
CA VAL A 302 -16.30 -10.15 -7.35
C VAL A 302 -17.62 -10.69 -6.84
N GLN A 303 -17.65 -11.98 -6.52
CA GLN A 303 -18.86 -12.68 -6.09
C GLN A 303 -18.72 -13.25 -4.68
N SER A 304 -19.60 -12.84 -3.77
CA SER A 304 -19.60 -13.28 -2.37
C SER A 304 -18.24 -13.12 -1.71
N ALA A 305 -17.50 -12.08 -2.08
CA ALA A 305 -16.10 -11.89 -1.76
C ALA A 305 -15.90 -10.58 -0.98
N ARG A 306 -14.74 -10.46 -0.33
CA ARG A 306 -14.29 -9.24 0.34
C ARG A 306 -13.03 -8.71 -0.37
N ILE A 307 -12.97 -7.39 -0.58
CA ILE A 307 -11.76 -6.67 -0.94
C ILE A 307 -11.50 -5.64 0.16
N GLU A 308 -10.29 -5.59 0.70
CA GLU A 308 -9.91 -4.62 1.72
C GLU A 308 -8.46 -4.14 1.59
N GLY A 309 -8.22 -2.87 1.87
CA GLY A 309 -6.89 -2.38 2.27
C GLY A 309 -6.59 -2.82 3.69
N VAL A 310 -5.36 -3.25 3.97
CA VAL A 310 -4.88 -3.61 5.30
C VAL A 310 -3.80 -2.64 5.71
N GLY A 311 -3.99 -2.00 6.87
CA GLY A 311 -3.12 -0.93 7.36
C GLY A 311 -3.58 0.44 6.89
N TYR A 312 -3.77 0.60 5.57
CA TYR A 312 -4.14 1.86 4.92
C TYR A 312 -5.05 1.61 3.71
N GLN A 313 -5.68 2.66 3.19
CA GLN A 313 -6.66 2.57 2.10
C GLN A 313 -6.01 2.17 0.76
N THR A 314 -6.75 1.44 -0.07
CA THR A 314 -6.38 1.11 -1.47
C THR A 314 -7.44 1.65 -2.43
N ALA A 315 -7.11 1.99 -3.68
CA ALA A 315 -8.10 2.41 -4.67
C ALA A 315 -8.39 1.30 -5.70
N ILE A 316 -9.64 1.24 -6.19
CA ILE A 316 -10.02 0.41 -7.35
C ILE A 316 -10.29 1.32 -8.53
N ILE A 317 -9.58 1.13 -9.64
CA ILE A 317 -9.62 2.03 -10.80
C ILE A 317 -9.96 1.23 -12.06
N ALA A 318 -11.04 1.61 -12.73
CA ALA A 318 -11.42 1.10 -14.04
C ALA A 318 -11.14 2.18 -15.10
N LEU A 319 -10.11 1.98 -15.92
CA LEU A 319 -9.63 2.95 -16.90
C LEU A 319 -9.72 2.45 -18.35
N ASN A 320 -10.25 3.28 -19.24
CA ASN A 320 -10.27 3.03 -20.68
C ASN A 320 -8.84 2.95 -21.27
N GLN A 321 -8.68 2.15 -22.33
CA GLN A 321 -7.50 2.20 -23.20
C GLN A 321 -7.95 2.39 -24.65
N GLY A 322 -7.92 3.63 -25.13
CA GLY A 322 -8.55 4.00 -26.39
C GLY A 322 -10.06 3.74 -26.35
N ASP A 323 -10.60 3.08 -27.37
CA ASP A 323 -12.03 2.69 -27.46
C ASP A 323 -12.39 1.42 -26.65
N GLN A 324 -11.47 0.92 -25.84
CA GLN A 324 -11.70 -0.27 -25.00
C GLN A 324 -12.18 0.13 -23.60
N HIS A 325 -13.18 -0.60 -23.10
CA HIS A 325 -13.94 -0.21 -21.91
C HIS A 325 -13.94 -1.31 -20.84
N PRO A 326 -13.46 -1.00 -19.62
CA PRO A 326 -13.33 -1.98 -18.56
C PRO A 326 -14.67 -2.28 -17.90
N GLN A 327 -14.77 -3.44 -17.25
CA GLN A 327 -16.00 -3.86 -16.57
C GLN A 327 -15.71 -4.32 -15.14
N LEU A 328 -16.45 -3.76 -14.18
CA LEU A 328 -16.46 -4.18 -12.79
C LEU A 328 -17.82 -4.81 -12.45
N SER A 329 -17.81 -5.97 -11.79
CA SER A 329 -19.04 -6.63 -11.32
C SER A 329 -18.90 -7.05 -9.87
N PHE A 330 -19.79 -6.57 -9.02
CA PHE A 330 -19.87 -6.93 -7.59
C PHE A 330 -21.22 -7.60 -7.30
N ASN A 331 -21.20 -8.80 -6.72
CA ASN A 331 -22.42 -9.51 -6.37
C ASN A 331 -22.32 -10.10 -4.96
N SER A 332 -23.15 -9.61 -4.05
CA SER A 332 -23.19 -10.00 -2.64
C SER A 332 -21.82 -9.88 -1.97
N SER A 333 -21.07 -8.83 -2.31
CA SER A 333 -19.68 -8.64 -1.93
C SER A 333 -19.49 -7.42 -1.01
N VAL A 334 -18.34 -7.36 -0.34
CA VAL A 334 -17.95 -6.22 0.51
C VAL A 334 -16.65 -5.64 -0.02
N VAL A 335 -16.61 -4.34 -0.28
CA VAL A 335 -15.39 -3.58 -0.52
C VAL A 335 -15.31 -2.56 0.59
N THR A 336 -14.19 -2.53 1.33
CA THR A 336 -14.04 -1.65 2.50
C THR A 336 -12.61 -1.15 2.65
N ASN A 337 -12.42 -0.08 3.42
CA ASN A 337 -11.13 0.53 3.69
C ASN A 337 -10.40 0.86 2.37
N HIS A 338 -11.06 1.66 1.54
CA HIS A 338 -10.59 2.04 0.22
C HIS A 338 -10.79 3.53 -0.06
N ALA A 339 -9.91 4.11 -0.87
CA ALA A 339 -9.98 5.51 -1.31
C ALA A 339 -10.92 5.73 -2.50
N GLY A 340 -11.80 4.76 -2.75
CA GLY A 340 -12.87 4.83 -3.74
C GLY A 340 -12.78 3.79 -4.86
N ILE A 341 -13.94 3.46 -5.42
CA ILE A 341 -14.07 2.69 -6.67
C ILE A 341 -14.31 3.69 -7.81
N ARG A 342 -13.30 3.93 -8.64
CA ARG A 342 -13.28 4.99 -9.67
C ARG A 342 -13.50 4.41 -11.06
N VAL A 343 -14.58 4.81 -11.72
CA VAL A 343 -14.94 4.33 -13.07
C VAL A 343 -14.85 5.47 -14.07
N PHE A 344 -13.89 5.38 -15.01
CA PHE A 344 -13.59 6.43 -16.00
C PHE A 344 -14.07 6.08 -17.40
N GLY A 345 -14.11 7.10 -18.28
CA GLY A 345 -14.34 6.91 -19.71
C GLY A 345 -15.70 6.33 -19.99
N ARG A 346 -15.74 5.14 -20.58
CA ARG A 346 -16.97 4.37 -20.86
C ARG A 346 -16.96 3.06 -20.09
N GLY A 347 -16.18 3.01 -19.01
CA GLY A 347 -16.16 1.89 -18.10
C GLY A 347 -17.56 1.63 -17.54
N MET A 348 -17.82 0.37 -17.22
CA MET A 348 -19.09 -0.04 -16.65
C MET A 348 -18.89 -0.71 -15.30
N MET A 349 -19.78 -0.40 -14.37
CA MET A 349 -19.84 -1.07 -13.08
C MET A 349 -21.27 -1.52 -12.80
N THR A 350 -21.40 -2.79 -12.40
CA THR A 350 -22.67 -3.33 -11.89
C THR A 350 -22.47 -3.90 -10.50
N ALA A 351 -23.36 -3.56 -9.58
CA ALA A 351 -23.35 -4.10 -8.24
C ALA A 351 -24.74 -4.60 -7.82
N THR A 352 -24.79 -5.77 -7.19
CA THR A 352 -26.03 -6.33 -6.64
C THR A 352 -25.80 -6.78 -5.20
N GLY A 353 -26.63 -6.29 -4.27
CA GLY A 353 -26.59 -6.69 -2.86
C GLY A 353 -25.22 -6.54 -2.19
N SER A 354 -24.41 -5.57 -2.63
CA SER A 354 -23.02 -5.40 -2.17
C SER A 354 -22.89 -4.16 -1.28
N GLN A 355 -21.92 -4.18 -0.36
CA GLN A 355 -21.48 -3.01 0.41
C GLN A 355 -20.21 -2.47 -0.24
N LEU A 356 -20.25 -1.22 -0.69
CA LEU A 356 -19.23 -0.66 -1.58
C LEU A 356 -18.60 0.65 -1.09
N GLU A 357 -19.08 1.22 0.00
CA GLU A 357 -18.62 2.54 0.49
C GLU A 357 -18.63 3.57 -0.66
N GLU A 358 -17.50 4.21 -0.92
CA GLU A 358 -17.36 5.24 -1.94
C GLU A 358 -17.26 4.71 -3.38
N VAL A 359 -18.14 5.18 -4.26
CA VAL A 359 -18.14 4.86 -5.70
C VAL A 359 -18.17 6.14 -6.53
N GLN A 360 -17.15 6.34 -7.35
CA GLN A 360 -16.98 7.52 -8.18
C GLN A 360 -17.29 7.24 -9.66
N VAL A 361 -18.10 8.12 -10.25
CA VAL A 361 -18.44 8.08 -11.68
C VAL A 361 -17.85 9.29 -12.40
N HIS A 362 -17.14 9.03 -13.51
CA HIS A 362 -16.45 10.04 -14.30
C HIS A 362 -16.87 9.98 -15.78
N GLU A 363 -16.75 11.12 -16.49
CA GLU A 363 -16.86 11.21 -17.95
C GLU A 363 -18.15 10.59 -18.54
N GLN A 364 -18.07 9.48 -19.29
CA GLN A 364 -19.18 8.75 -19.91
C GLN A 364 -19.44 7.39 -19.23
N ALA A 365 -18.95 7.20 -18.00
CA ALA A 365 -19.02 5.92 -17.31
C ALA A 365 -20.47 5.59 -16.90
N SER A 366 -20.75 4.30 -16.77
CA SER A 366 -22.09 3.82 -16.39
C SER A 366 -22.02 2.91 -15.17
N ILE A 367 -22.69 3.32 -14.09
CA ILE A 367 -22.77 2.57 -12.85
C ILE A 367 -24.22 2.19 -12.57
N SER A 368 -24.46 0.93 -12.19
CA SER A 368 -25.76 0.44 -11.76
C SER A 368 -25.64 -0.37 -10.47
N VAL A 369 -26.30 0.09 -9.41
CA VAL A 369 -26.32 -0.57 -8.10
C VAL A 369 -27.75 -0.98 -7.75
N THR A 370 -27.95 -2.25 -7.40
CA THR A 370 -29.26 -2.80 -7.01
C THR A 370 -29.16 -3.51 -5.66
N GLY A 371 -29.92 -3.05 -4.66
CA GLY A 371 -29.73 -3.52 -3.29
C GLY A 371 -28.37 -3.11 -2.72
N GLY A 372 -28.10 -3.53 -1.48
CA GLY A 372 -26.84 -3.22 -0.80
C GLY A 372 -26.97 -2.08 0.20
N THR A 373 -25.90 -1.87 0.97
CA THR A 373 -25.86 -0.93 2.09
C THR A 373 -24.58 -0.11 2.07
N GLY A 374 -24.64 1.11 2.61
CA GLY A 374 -23.46 1.95 2.82
C GLY A 374 -22.83 2.43 1.51
N LEU A 375 -23.65 2.87 0.55
CA LEU A 375 -23.15 3.48 -0.68
C LEU A 375 -22.96 4.98 -0.48
N TYR A 376 -21.83 5.51 -0.94
CA TYR A 376 -21.53 6.93 -1.01
C TYR A 376 -21.18 7.32 -2.45
N PRO A 377 -22.15 7.75 -3.27
CA PRO A 377 -21.89 8.14 -4.66
C PRO A 377 -21.09 9.45 -4.74
N VAL A 378 -20.01 9.42 -5.52
CA VAL A 378 -19.22 10.59 -5.88
C VAL A 378 -19.45 10.91 -7.36
N LEU A 379 -19.97 12.09 -7.63
CA LEU A 379 -20.41 12.51 -8.97
C LEU A 379 -19.44 13.58 -9.49
N PHE A 380 -18.61 13.23 -10.48
CA PHE A 380 -17.62 14.16 -11.03
C PHE A 380 -18.19 15.03 -12.15
N PHE A 381 -17.80 16.30 -12.12
CA PHE A 381 -18.13 17.32 -13.11
C PHE A 381 -16.91 18.19 -13.42
N ASP A 382 -16.37 18.10 -14.64
CA ASP A 382 -15.25 18.93 -15.07
C ASP A 382 -15.61 20.22 -15.83
N ILE A 383 -16.59 20.17 -16.73
CA ILE A 383 -17.04 21.35 -17.48
C ILE A 383 -18.55 21.36 -17.69
N GLY A 384 -19.06 22.56 -17.97
CA GLY A 384 -20.45 22.76 -18.37
C GLY A 384 -21.41 22.92 -17.20
N GLN A 385 -22.70 23.00 -17.54
CA GLN A 385 -23.78 23.21 -16.57
C GLN A 385 -24.56 21.91 -16.35
N SER A 386 -24.72 21.52 -15.09
CA SER A 386 -25.54 20.37 -14.70
C SER A 386 -26.58 20.77 -13.66
N THR A 387 -27.71 20.06 -13.63
CA THR A 387 -28.72 20.24 -12.59
C THR A 387 -29.12 18.88 -12.03
N LEU A 388 -29.01 18.74 -10.71
CA LEU A 388 -29.42 17.54 -9.97
C LEU A 388 -30.64 17.87 -9.10
N PHE A 389 -31.56 16.91 -9.02
CA PHE A 389 -32.81 17.06 -8.27
C PHE A 389 -32.98 15.91 -7.29
N ALA A 390 -33.45 16.24 -6.09
CA ALA A 390 -33.94 15.27 -5.11
C ALA A 390 -32.94 14.14 -4.79
N LEU A 391 -31.65 14.49 -4.61
CA LEU A 391 -30.66 13.57 -4.06
C LEU A 391 -31.00 13.31 -2.60
N ASN A 392 -31.57 12.14 -2.32
CA ASN A 392 -32.01 11.74 -0.98
C ASN A 392 -31.08 10.70 -0.38
N THR A 393 -30.78 10.83 0.91
CA THR A 393 -30.05 9.82 1.69
C THR A 393 -31.01 8.92 2.48
N GLY A 394 -30.51 7.79 2.96
CA GLY A 394 -31.26 6.79 3.71
C GLY A 394 -31.51 5.50 2.93
N PRO A 395 -32.39 4.63 3.44
CA PRO A 395 -32.57 3.31 2.88
C PRO A 395 -33.49 3.28 1.65
N GLY A 396 -33.27 2.30 0.77
CA GLY A 396 -34.18 1.97 -0.34
C GLY A 396 -34.27 3.02 -1.46
N ILE A 397 -33.24 3.84 -1.64
CA ILE A 397 -33.17 4.86 -2.68
C ILE A 397 -33.23 4.23 -4.08
N THR A 398 -34.05 4.81 -4.94
CA THR A 398 -34.22 4.39 -6.34
C THR A 398 -34.25 5.62 -7.24
N GLY A 399 -33.47 5.60 -8.31
CA GLY A 399 -33.37 6.73 -9.23
C GLY A 399 -32.34 6.52 -10.31
N THR A 400 -32.24 7.50 -11.22
CA THR A 400 -31.18 7.56 -12.22
C THR A 400 -30.65 8.98 -12.24
N LEU A 401 -29.35 9.11 -12.01
CA LEU A 401 -28.60 10.35 -12.04
C LEU A 401 -27.85 10.42 -13.36
N LEU A 402 -27.86 11.59 -14.00
CA LEU A 402 -27.22 11.82 -15.29
C LEU A 402 -26.38 13.10 -15.20
N GLY A 403 -25.11 12.99 -15.60
CA GLY A 403 -24.22 14.16 -15.73
C GLY A 403 -24.27 14.75 -17.13
N ALA A 404 -24.01 16.06 -17.26
CA ALA A 404 -23.91 16.70 -18.56
C ALA A 404 -22.79 16.13 -19.45
N GLN A 405 -21.77 15.52 -18.85
CA GLN A 405 -20.64 14.86 -19.54
C GLN A 405 -20.99 13.46 -20.08
N GLY A 406 -22.16 12.93 -19.75
CA GLY A 406 -22.70 11.69 -20.32
C GLY A 406 -22.62 10.48 -19.41
N TRP A 407 -22.04 10.59 -18.21
CA TRP A 407 -22.09 9.52 -17.23
C TRP A 407 -23.51 9.28 -16.71
N SER A 408 -23.75 8.06 -16.23
CA SER A 408 -25.01 7.67 -15.59
C SER A 408 -24.78 6.85 -14.33
N PHE A 409 -25.57 7.14 -13.29
CA PHE A 409 -25.58 6.38 -12.05
C PHE A 409 -27.01 5.93 -11.74
N GLN A 410 -27.26 4.63 -11.85
CA GLN A 410 -28.56 4.03 -11.58
C GLN A 410 -28.57 3.38 -10.19
N LEU A 411 -29.58 3.73 -9.40
CA LEU A 411 -29.84 3.21 -8.06
C LEU A 411 -31.17 2.47 -8.06
N ASN A 412 -31.22 1.29 -7.47
CA ASN A 412 -32.44 0.51 -7.31
C ASN A 412 -32.49 -0.14 -5.93
N ASN A 413 -33.30 0.43 -5.03
CA ASN A 413 -33.45 -0.01 -3.64
C ASN A 413 -32.10 -0.14 -2.90
N VAL A 414 -31.32 0.94 -2.86
CA VAL A 414 -29.98 0.98 -2.24
C VAL A 414 -29.99 1.90 -1.02
N ASP A 415 -29.27 1.56 0.04
CA ASP A 415 -29.08 2.47 1.16
C ASP A 415 -27.91 3.42 0.86
N VAL A 416 -28.18 4.73 0.86
CA VAL A 416 -27.22 5.78 0.49
C VAL A 416 -26.93 6.67 1.69
N ASP A 417 -25.66 6.76 2.09
CA ASP A 417 -25.25 7.48 3.31
C ASP A 417 -25.07 8.98 3.07
N GLY A 418 -24.69 9.36 1.86
CA GLY A 418 -24.45 10.74 1.43
C GLY A 418 -24.15 10.81 -0.05
N TYR A 419 -23.97 12.02 -0.58
CA TYR A 419 -23.48 12.23 -1.94
C TYR A 419 -22.32 13.22 -1.90
N GLN A 420 -21.31 12.98 -2.72
CA GLN A 420 -20.29 13.96 -3.03
C GLN A 420 -20.51 14.52 -4.43
N ILE A 421 -20.55 15.85 -4.52
CA ILE A 421 -20.61 16.59 -5.77
C ILE A 421 -19.22 17.14 -6.03
N ASP A 422 -18.51 16.49 -6.91
CA ASP A 422 -17.11 16.77 -7.19
C ASP A 422 -16.99 17.64 -8.44
N VAL A 423 -16.56 18.89 -8.25
CA VAL A 423 -16.50 19.89 -9.30
C VAL A 423 -15.06 20.37 -9.50
N GLU A 424 -14.64 20.41 -10.76
CA GLU A 424 -13.32 20.91 -11.17
C GLU A 424 -13.43 21.89 -12.33
N LYS A 425 -12.29 22.53 -12.65
CA LYS A 425 -12.12 23.47 -13.78
C LYS A 425 -13.23 24.54 -13.83
N GLY A 426 -14.16 24.43 -14.77
CA GLY A 426 -15.22 25.41 -15.04
C GLY A 426 -16.62 24.83 -14.90
N ALA A 427 -16.78 23.76 -14.13
CA ALA A 427 -18.08 23.16 -13.87
C ALA A 427 -19.00 24.08 -13.06
N PHE A 428 -20.29 24.07 -13.42
CA PHE A 428 -21.34 24.76 -12.68
C PHE A 428 -22.48 23.78 -12.41
N VAL A 429 -22.69 23.44 -11.13
CA VAL A 429 -23.72 22.47 -10.72
C VAL A 429 -24.81 23.18 -9.93
N THR A 430 -26.07 22.95 -10.32
CA THR A 430 -27.24 23.38 -9.55
C THR A 430 -27.86 22.20 -8.82
N LEU A 431 -28.05 22.31 -7.51
CA LEU A 431 -28.67 21.29 -6.65
C LEU A 431 -30.04 21.76 -6.18
N ASN A 432 -31.08 20.94 -6.37
CA ASN A 432 -32.44 21.30 -5.99
C ASN A 432 -33.07 20.21 -5.11
N ASN A 433 -33.47 20.58 -3.88
CA ASN A 433 -34.08 19.67 -2.91
C ASN A 433 -33.17 18.48 -2.53
N CYS A 434 -31.88 18.73 -2.33
CA CYS A 434 -30.89 17.68 -2.05
C CYS A 434 -30.53 17.61 -0.55
N THR A 435 -30.27 16.41 -0.05
CA THR A 435 -29.88 16.15 1.34
C THR A 435 -28.54 15.43 1.41
N GLY A 436 -27.78 15.66 2.48
CA GLY A 436 -26.57 14.88 2.73
C GLY A 436 -25.43 15.13 1.73
N ILE A 437 -25.27 16.38 1.27
CA ILE A 437 -24.28 16.73 0.25
C ILE A 437 -22.94 17.11 0.88
N THR A 438 -21.88 16.48 0.39
CA THR A 438 -20.50 16.99 0.43
C THR A 438 -20.22 17.72 -0.86
N ALA A 439 -19.81 18.98 -0.77
CA ALA A 439 -19.42 19.77 -1.92
C ALA A 439 -17.89 19.76 -2.06
N SER A 440 -17.39 19.18 -3.14
CA SER A 440 -15.95 18.97 -3.38
C SER A 440 -15.47 19.87 -4.51
N PHE A 441 -14.44 20.69 -4.24
CA PHE A 441 -13.94 21.69 -5.20
C PHE A 441 -12.47 21.45 -5.52
N HIS A 442 -12.14 21.28 -6.80
CA HIS A 442 -10.77 21.33 -7.32
C HIS A 442 -10.54 22.67 -8.02
N THR A 443 -9.67 23.49 -7.43
CA THR A 443 -9.29 24.78 -8.03
C THR A 443 -8.51 24.59 -9.33
N PRO A 444 -8.54 25.51 -10.30
CA PRO A 444 -7.87 25.32 -11.59
C PRO A 444 -6.34 25.42 -11.54
N GLY A 445 -5.76 25.97 -10.47
CA GLY A 445 -4.32 26.19 -10.31
C GLY A 445 -3.84 27.58 -10.76
N ASP A 446 -4.73 28.37 -11.34
CA ASP A 446 -4.47 29.70 -11.92
C ASP A 446 -5.62 30.71 -11.70
N LEU A 447 -6.27 30.68 -10.53
CA LEU A 447 -7.37 31.58 -10.17
C LEU A 447 -7.03 33.04 -10.48
N ALA A 448 -7.77 33.61 -11.43
CA ALA A 448 -7.49 34.92 -12.02
C ALA A 448 -7.60 36.09 -11.02
N PHE A 449 -8.18 35.86 -9.84
CA PHE A 449 -8.63 36.92 -8.94
C PHE A 449 -7.75 37.12 -7.70
N GLY A 450 -6.62 36.42 -7.58
CA GLY A 450 -5.79 36.43 -6.37
C GLY A 450 -6.44 35.64 -5.22
N PRO A 451 -6.10 35.92 -3.94
CA PRO A 451 -6.65 35.16 -2.82
C PRO A 451 -8.17 35.21 -2.74
N VAL A 452 -8.79 34.04 -2.56
CA VAL A 452 -10.24 33.84 -2.49
C VAL A 452 -10.65 33.47 -1.07
N THR A 453 -11.80 33.97 -0.60
CA THR A 453 -12.38 33.58 0.68
C THR A 453 -13.81 33.06 0.48
N VAL A 454 -14.08 31.86 1.00
CA VAL A 454 -15.40 31.24 1.03
C VAL A 454 -15.81 31.06 2.48
N SER A 455 -16.96 31.60 2.87
CA SER A 455 -17.42 31.59 4.27
C SER A 455 -18.84 31.03 4.39
N ASN A 456 -19.14 30.32 5.49
CA ASN A 456 -20.48 29.81 5.82
C ASN A 456 -21.09 28.92 4.72
N ALA A 457 -20.26 28.15 4.02
CA ALA A 457 -20.68 27.34 2.87
C ALA A 457 -21.51 26.11 3.27
N THR A 458 -21.41 25.67 4.52
CA THR A 458 -22.06 24.44 5.01
C THR A 458 -23.21 24.72 5.98
N SER A 459 -24.22 23.86 5.99
CA SER A 459 -25.31 23.85 6.97
C SER A 459 -26.03 22.50 7.02
N SER A 460 -26.38 22.07 8.23
CA SER A 460 -27.31 20.95 8.45
C SER A 460 -28.79 21.32 8.16
N GLN A 461 -29.08 22.60 7.96
CA GLN A 461 -30.41 23.08 7.59
C GLN A 461 -30.51 23.26 6.07
N PHE A 462 -31.70 23.06 5.52
CA PHE A 462 -31.97 23.37 4.12
C PHE A 462 -31.81 24.87 3.87
N LYS A 463 -31.03 25.21 2.84
CA LYS A 463 -30.75 26.60 2.46
C LYS A 463 -30.79 26.77 0.95
N THR A 464 -30.80 28.03 0.54
CA THR A 464 -30.57 28.47 -0.84
C THR A 464 -29.34 29.36 -0.87
N GLY A 465 -28.45 29.15 -1.82
CA GLY A 465 -27.20 29.90 -1.93
C GLY A 465 -26.36 29.47 -3.12
N ILE A 466 -25.14 30.00 -3.17
CA ILE A 466 -24.12 29.64 -4.14
C ILE A 466 -22.76 29.61 -3.42
N ILE A 467 -21.93 28.63 -3.76
CA ILE A 467 -20.51 28.60 -3.44
C ILE A 467 -19.77 28.90 -4.74
N GLU A 468 -19.06 30.03 -4.77
CA GLU A 468 -18.41 30.57 -5.96
C GLU A 468 -17.00 31.08 -5.64
N GLY A 469 -16.24 31.42 -6.70
CA GLY A 469 -14.89 32.00 -6.59
C GLY A 469 -13.75 30.98 -6.57
N LEU A 470 -14.04 29.69 -6.45
CA LEU A 470 -13.02 28.62 -6.46
C LEU A 470 -12.62 28.14 -7.85
N GLY A 471 -13.20 28.74 -8.91
CA GLY A 471 -13.15 28.24 -10.29
C GLY A 471 -14.49 27.61 -10.64
N PRO A 472 -14.73 26.34 -10.27
CA PRO A 472 -16.06 25.75 -10.36
C PRO A 472 -17.01 26.32 -9.30
N GLU A 473 -18.30 26.14 -9.54
CA GLU A 473 -19.37 26.73 -8.74
C GLU A 473 -20.48 25.71 -8.45
N ILE A 474 -21.07 25.81 -7.25
CA ILE A 474 -22.25 25.04 -6.87
C ILE A 474 -23.34 26.01 -6.38
N ALA A 475 -24.41 26.12 -7.16
CA ALA A 475 -25.64 26.76 -6.74
C ALA A 475 -26.58 25.72 -6.11
N PHE A 476 -27.34 26.10 -5.10
CA PHE A 476 -28.26 25.18 -4.44
C PHE A 476 -29.53 25.88 -3.97
N GLU A 477 -30.66 25.19 -4.13
CA GLU A 477 -31.98 25.61 -3.66
C GLU A 477 -32.57 24.53 -2.76
N ASN A 478 -33.06 24.95 -1.59
CA ASN A 478 -33.65 24.07 -0.59
C ASN A 478 -32.82 22.79 -0.37
N SER A 479 -31.50 22.93 -0.18
CA SER A 479 -30.58 21.80 -0.07
C SER A 479 -29.68 21.90 1.16
N GLN A 480 -29.15 20.76 1.62
CA GLN A 480 -28.21 20.67 2.74
C GLN A 480 -26.80 20.38 2.22
N ILE A 481 -25.90 21.37 2.34
CA ILE A 481 -24.46 21.17 2.14
C ILE A 481 -23.84 20.88 3.51
N LEU A 482 -23.59 19.63 3.84
CA LEU A 482 -23.14 19.24 5.17
C LEU A 482 -21.66 19.53 5.42
N GLN A 483 -20.83 19.35 4.39
CA GLN A 483 -19.38 19.49 4.48
C GLN A 483 -18.76 19.87 3.13
N LEU A 484 -17.52 20.35 3.18
CA LEU A 484 -16.69 20.62 2.01
C LEU A 484 -15.52 19.65 1.92
N ASN A 485 -15.17 19.26 0.69
CA ASN A 485 -13.79 18.87 0.37
C ASN A 485 -13.18 19.97 -0.51
N VAL A 486 -11.93 20.33 -0.26
CA VAL A 486 -11.26 21.39 -1.04
C VAL A 486 -9.86 20.95 -1.44
N TYR A 487 -9.60 20.92 -2.74
CA TYR A 487 -8.32 20.57 -3.34
C TYR A 487 -7.75 21.80 -4.06
N VAL A 488 -6.76 22.45 -3.44
CA VAL A 488 -6.15 23.70 -3.91
C VAL A 488 -4.80 23.39 -4.58
N GLN A 489 -4.64 23.73 -5.85
CA GLN A 489 -3.45 23.36 -6.64
C GLN A 489 -2.79 24.59 -7.30
N GLY A 490 -1.70 24.36 -8.04
CA GLY A 490 -0.98 25.41 -8.75
C GLY A 490 -0.48 26.53 -7.83
N GLN A 491 -0.88 27.78 -8.11
CA GLN A 491 -0.52 28.96 -7.30
C GLN A 491 -1.71 29.54 -6.53
N ASP A 492 -2.81 28.79 -6.46
CA ASP A 492 -4.06 29.28 -5.89
C ASP A 492 -3.97 29.52 -4.39
N GLN A 493 -4.69 30.54 -3.93
CA GLN A 493 -4.72 30.93 -2.52
C GLN A 493 -6.17 30.99 -2.07
N VAL A 494 -6.57 30.08 -1.18
CA VAL A 494 -7.96 29.92 -0.75
C VAL A 494 -8.04 29.96 0.76
N THR A 495 -9.03 30.69 1.27
CA THR A 495 -9.42 30.68 2.68
C THR A 495 -10.84 30.16 2.81
N ILE A 496 -11.04 29.10 3.60
CA ILE A 496 -12.35 28.59 3.98
C ILE A 496 -12.63 29.02 5.41
N GLN A 497 -13.82 29.59 5.64
CA GLN A 497 -14.22 30.15 6.93
C GLN A 497 -15.56 29.62 7.42
N ASN A 498 -15.69 29.43 8.74
CA ASN A 498 -16.97 29.17 9.40
C ASN A 498 -17.76 28.03 8.74
N SER A 499 -17.05 26.98 8.31
CA SER A 499 -17.61 25.86 7.54
C SER A 499 -17.12 24.53 8.11
N ARG A 500 -17.86 23.46 7.82
CA ARG A 500 -17.44 22.10 8.11
C ARG A 500 -16.63 21.55 6.94
N VAL A 501 -15.40 21.12 7.18
CA VAL A 501 -14.48 20.63 6.14
C VAL A 501 -14.14 19.18 6.45
N ASN A 502 -14.31 18.32 5.46
CA ASN A 502 -14.06 16.88 5.57
C ASN A 502 -12.71 16.49 4.97
N GLU A 503 -12.37 17.06 3.81
CA GLU A 503 -11.06 16.91 3.19
C GLU A 503 -10.47 18.26 2.80
N ALA A 504 -9.17 18.42 2.98
CA ALA A 504 -8.47 19.66 2.70
C ALA A 504 -7.07 19.37 2.19
N ASN A 505 -6.87 19.57 0.89
CA ASN A 505 -5.63 19.26 0.21
C ASN A 505 -5.03 20.51 -0.42
N SER A 506 -3.73 20.71 -0.22
CA SER A 506 -2.93 21.70 -0.95
C SER A 506 -1.79 21.02 -1.72
N LEU A 507 -1.59 21.44 -2.98
CA LEU A 507 -0.62 20.87 -3.92
C LEU A 507 0.21 21.97 -4.60
N ASP A 508 1.32 21.60 -5.25
CA ASP A 508 2.22 22.50 -5.96
C ASP A 508 2.76 23.66 -5.10
N LEU A 509 2.36 24.90 -5.39
CA LEU A 509 2.75 26.15 -4.71
C LEU A 509 1.54 26.80 -4.00
N SER A 510 0.44 26.06 -3.85
CA SER A 510 -0.82 26.63 -3.41
C SER A 510 -0.81 26.95 -1.91
N LYS A 511 -1.78 27.77 -1.49
CA LYS A 511 -2.00 28.10 -0.08
C LYS A 511 -3.45 27.90 0.29
N LEU A 512 -3.72 26.99 1.22
CA LEU A 512 -5.05 26.78 1.79
C LEU A 512 -5.05 27.21 3.26
N THR A 513 -6.00 28.06 3.64
CA THR A 513 -6.26 28.42 5.03
C THR A 513 -7.65 27.95 5.43
N LEU A 514 -7.75 27.19 6.52
CA LEU A 514 -8.99 26.87 7.22
C LEU A 514 -9.04 27.73 8.48
N ASP A 515 -10.05 28.58 8.60
CA ASP A 515 -10.17 29.57 9.67
C ASP A 515 -11.55 29.46 10.34
N GLN A 516 -11.59 29.21 11.64
CA GLN A 516 -12.83 29.02 12.40
C GLN A 516 -13.70 27.89 11.82
N CYS A 517 -13.08 26.84 11.31
CA CYS A 517 -13.76 25.68 10.75
C CYS A 517 -13.97 24.58 11.79
N GLN A 518 -14.97 23.73 11.53
CA GLN A 518 -15.00 22.38 12.09
C GLN A 518 -14.36 21.45 11.06
N VAL A 519 -13.20 20.88 11.37
CA VAL A 519 -12.50 19.96 10.47
C VAL A 519 -12.73 18.55 10.97
N VAL A 520 -13.40 17.75 10.15
CA VAL A 520 -13.71 16.34 10.38
C VAL A 520 -12.75 15.55 9.50
N TYR A 521 -11.71 14.96 10.09
CA TYR A 521 -10.52 14.57 9.32
C TYR A 521 -10.69 13.21 8.62
N ASN A 522 -11.24 13.20 7.41
CA ASN A 522 -11.09 12.06 6.51
C ASN A 522 -9.69 12.09 5.87
N LEU A 523 -9.34 13.22 5.23
CA LEU A 523 -8.07 13.38 4.53
C LEU A 523 -7.61 14.85 4.52
N VAL A 524 -6.57 15.20 5.29
CA VAL A 524 -6.00 16.57 5.29
C VAL A 524 -4.53 16.54 4.92
N GLN A 525 -4.20 17.06 3.74
CA GLN A 525 -2.88 16.81 3.13
C GLN A 525 -2.26 18.06 2.52
N SER A 526 -0.93 18.12 2.54
CA SER A 526 -0.17 19.18 1.88
C SER A 526 1.04 18.58 1.19
N TYR A 527 1.16 18.82 -0.12
CA TYR A 527 2.17 18.22 -1.00
C TYR A 527 3.12 19.26 -1.59
N ASP A 528 4.23 18.80 -2.18
CA ASP A 528 5.19 19.60 -2.93
C ASP A 528 5.77 20.79 -2.15
N GLN A 529 5.41 22.02 -2.50
CA GLN A 529 5.83 23.28 -1.88
C GLN A 529 4.64 24.06 -1.32
N SER A 530 3.49 23.41 -1.19
CA SER A 530 2.25 24.04 -0.75
C SER A 530 2.26 24.35 0.74
N GLU A 531 1.36 25.25 1.14
CA GLU A 531 1.13 25.63 2.52
C GLU A 531 -0.33 25.36 2.90
N LEU A 532 -0.55 24.65 4.00
CA LEU A 532 -1.85 24.50 4.64
C LEU A 532 -1.81 25.16 6.02
N LYS A 533 -2.70 26.09 6.29
CA LYS A 533 -2.88 26.72 7.61
C LYS A 533 -4.24 26.34 8.17
N ILE A 534 -4.29 25.89 9.42
CA ILE A 534 -5.50 25.60 10.17
C ILE A 534 -5.47 26.46 11.43
N GLU A 535 -6.40 27.40 11.56
CA GLU A 535 -6.41 28.41 12.63
C GLU A 535 -7.78 28.50 13.29
N ASP A 536 -7.81 28.60 14.62
CA ASP A 536 -9.04 28.73 15.41
C ASP A 536 -10.10 27.63 15.11
N CYS A 537 -9.66 26.43 14.74
CA CYS A 537 -10.55 25.34 14.34
C CYS A 537 -10.81 24.34 15.48
N THR A 538 -11.95 23.65 15.39
CA THR A 538 -12.16 22.40 16.13
C THR A 538 -11.84 21.23 15.21
N ILE A 539 -10.99 20.33 15.68
CA ILE A 539 -10.46 19.20 14.93
C ILE A 539 -10.98 17.92 15.57
N ASP A 540 -11.96 17.32 14.91
CA ASP A 540 -12.63 16.10 15.38
C ASP A 540 -12.27 14.92 14.47
N PRO A 541 -11.95 13.74 15.02
CA PRO A 541 -11.78 12.55 14.20
C PRO A 541 -13.12 12.12 13.60
N GLU A 542 -13.12 11.69 12.34
CA GLU A 542 -14.11 10.75 11.85
C GLU A 542 -13.59 9.33 12.09
N ASP A 543 -14.49 8.39 12.34
CA ASP A 543 -14.21 7.03 12.83
C ASP A 543 -12.91 6.39 12.28
N GLU A 544 -11.96 6.09 13.17
CA GLU A 544 -10.79 5.22 12.93
C GLU A 544 -9.91 5.54 11.69
N THR A 545 -9.86 6.79 11.18
CA THR A 545 -9.00 7.19 10.06
C THR A 545 -7.55 7.51 10.47
N PHE A 546 -6.54 6.89 9.82
CA PHE A 546 -5.11 7.09 10.09
C PHE A 546 -4.24 7.06 8.81
N PRO A 547 -3.32 8.04 8.58
CA PRO A 547 -3.16 9.30 9.31
C PRO A 547 -4.25 10.31 8.92
N SER A 548 -4.64 11.14 9.89
CA SER A 548 -5.65 12.18 9.68
C SER A 548 -5.06 13.43 9.02
N LEU A 549 -3.75 13.69 9.17
CA LEU A 549 -3.04 14.86 8.62
C LEU A 549 -1.64 14.50 8.09
N THR A 550 -1.34 14.81 6.83
CA THR A 550 -0.06 14.44 6.19
C THR A 550 0.59 15.60 5.45
N ALA A 551 1.88 15.85 5.72
CA ALA A 551 2.71 16.77 4.96
C ALA A 551 3.80 15.98 4.20
N GLU A 552 3.92 16.20 2.89
CA GLU A 552 4.89 15.51 2.03
C GLU A 552 5.71 16.47 1.15
N GLY A 553 6.90 16.05 0.75
CA GLY A 553 7.78 16.82 -0.13
C GLY A 553 8.54 17.90 0.64
N THR A 554 8.30 19.15 0.30
CA THR A 554 8.80 20.36 1.00
C THR A 554 7.66 21.22 1.54
N SER A 555 6.47 20.65 1.65
CA SER A 555 5.26 21.34 2.06
C SER A 555 5.28 21.70 3.54
N ARG A 556 4.35 22.58 3.93
CA ARG A 556 4.19 23.02 5.30
C ARG A 556 2.74 23.00 5.75
N ILE A 557 2.48 22.33 6.87
CA ILE A 557 1.21 22.44 7.59
C ILE A 557 1.43 23.21 8.89
N GLU A 558 0.61 24.23 9.14
CA GLU A 558 0.62 25.01 10.38
C GLU A 558 -0.75 24.94 11.05
N VAL A 559 -0.80 24.38 12.26
CA VAL A 559 -2.01 24.28 13.08
C VAL A 559 -1.86 25.23 14.27
N LYS A 560 -2.75 26.21 14.35
CA LYS A 560 -2.73 27.31 15.33
C LYS A 560 -4.02 27.36 16.11
N THR A 561 -3.90 27.62 17.42
CA THR A 561 -5.03 27.98 18.29
C THR A 561 -6.25 27.05 18.15
N SER A 562 -6.01 25.78 17.85
CA SER A 562 -7.03 24.79 17.48
C SER A 562 -7.09 23.64 18.47
N ASP A 563 -8.26 23.01 18.59
CA ASP A 563 -8.47 21.87 19.47
C ASP A 563 -8.28 20.54 18.74
N CYS A 564 -7.14 19.86 18.94
CA CYS A 564 -6.66 18.71 18.15
C CYS A 564 -7.01 17.35 18.77
N ASN A 565 -8.30 17.03 18.88
CA ASN A 565 -8.71 15.78 19.51
C ASN A 565 -8.33 14.55 18.65
N GLN A 566 -7.59 13.59 19.23
CA GLN A 566 -7.15 12.34 18.57
C GLN A 566 -6.43 12.51 17.21
N LEU A 567 -5.88 13.68 16.91
CA LEU A 567 -5.21 13.94 15.64
C LEU A 567 -4.00 13.01 15.43
N HIS A 568 -3.96 12.33 14.28
CA HIS A 568 -2.79 11.61 13.79
C HIS A 568 -2.09 12.41 12.70
N ALA A 569 -0.82 12.72 12.91
CA ALA A 569 -0.06 13.57 12.00
C ALA A 569 1.24 12.89 11.54
N GLN A 570 1.53 13.00 10.24
CA GLN A 570 2.71 12.42 9.62
C GLN A 570 3.44 13.43 8.74
N ALA A 571 4.75 13.59 8.94
CA ALA A 571 5.62 14.38 8.06
C ALA A 571 6.58 13.46 7.29
N LEU A 572 6.53 13.54 5.96
CA LEU A 572 7.30 12.73 5.00
C LEU A 572 8.29 13.59 4.21
N GLY A 573 9.37 12.98 3.71
CA GLY A 573 10.32 13.70 2.85
C GLY A 573 11.05 14.81 3.61
N SER A 574 11.01 16.05 3.12
CA SER A 574 11.58 17.25 3.78
C SER A 574 10.49 18.19 4.31
N SER A 575 9.27 17.69 4.51
CA SER A 575 8.11 18.48 4.92
C SER A 575 8.18 18.90 6.38
N ARG A 576 7.30 19.84 6.75
CA ARG A 576 7.23 20.36 8.12
C ARG A 576 5.79 20.52 8.60
N ILE A 577 5.53 20.07 9.82
CA ILE A 577 4.27 20.35 10.53
C ILE A 577 4.58 21.17 11.79
N ASP A 578 3.91 22.31 11.95
CA ASP A 578 4.00 23.19 13.10
C ASP A 578 2.68 23.21 13.88
N PHE A 579 2.73 22.84 15.16
CA PHE A 579 1.63 23.02 16.10
C PHE A 579 1.95 24.18 17.06
N ASP A 580 1.11 25.20 17.10
CA ASP A 580 1.28 26.37 17.98
C ASP A 580 -0.01 26.69 18.74
N GLN A 581 0.08 26.73 20.07
CA GLN A 581 -1.06 27.03 20.97
C GLN A 581 -2.26 26.07 20.79
N VAL A 582 -2.01 24.81 20.44
CA VAL A 582 -3.06 23.78 20.29
C VAL A 582 -3.41 23.07 21.61
N THR A 583 -4.64 22.59 21.72
CA THR A 583 -5.11 21.73 22.83
C THR A 583 -5.33 20.29 22.39
N ASN A 584 -5.38 19.36 23.34
CA ASN A 584 -5.68 17.93 23.15
C ASN A 584 -4.78 17.13 22.18
N LEU A 585 -3.67 17.70 21.71
CA LEU A 585 -2.67 17.02 20.90
C LEU A 585 -1.97 15.89 21.68
N ASN A 586 -1.95 14.68 21.12
CA ASN A 586 -1.20 13.55 21.67
C ASN A 586 0.09 13.29 20.88
N ASN A 587 1.25 13.50 21.51
CA ASN A 587 2.55 13.28 20.87
C ASN A 587 2.81 11.83 20.41
N ALA A 588 2.09 10.84 20.96
CA ALA A 588 2.18 9.45 20.51
C ALA A 588 1.62 9.25 19.09
N ASN A 589 0.74 10.16 18.64
CA ASN A 589 0.09 10.12 17.34
C ASN A 589 0.89 10.83 16.24
N LEU A 590 2.12 11.27 16.55
CA LEU A 590 3.00 12.01 15.66
C LEU A 590 4.11 11.11 15.13
N SER A 591 4.21 11.02 13.82
CA SER A 591 5.19 10.19 13.12
C SER A 591 5.96 11.01 12.08
N VAL A 592 7.21 10.60 11.84
CA VAL A 592 8.07 11.17 10.79
C VAL A 592 8.69 10.05 9.98
N GLN A 593 8.88 10.31 8.69
CA GLN A 593 9.68 9.49 7.79
C GLN A 593 10.69 10.38 7.07
N ASP A 594 11.84 9.81 6.71
CA ASP A 594 12.94 10.49 6.02
C ASP A 594 13.48 11.72 6.78
N GLN A 595 13.34 12.92 6.21
CA GLN A 595 13.79 14.20 6.80
C GLN A 595 12.64 15.04 7.34
N GLY A 596 11.42 14.47 7.45
CA GLY A 596 10.23 15.16 7.92
C GLY A 596 10.41 15.70 9.34
N GLN A 597 9.76 16.83 9.63
CA GLN A 597 9.92 17.52 10.91
C GLN A 597 8.58 17.88 11.52
N ILE A 598 8.40 17.60 12.81
CA ILE A 598 7.24 18.04 13.57
C ILE A 598 7.68 18.91 14.74
N TRP A 599 7.07 20.09 14.86
CA TRP A 599 7.34 21.08 15.88
C TRP A 599 6.08 21.35 16.71
N VAL A 600 6.24 21.48 18.03
CA VAL A 600 5.16 21.84 18.96
C VAL A 600 5.62 23.02 19.82
N ASN A 601 4.88 24.13 19.77
CA ASN A 601 5.18 25.38 20.48
C ASN A 601 6.64 25.83 20.29
N GLY A 602 7.12 25.82 19.04
CA GLY A 602 8.48 26.22 18.66
C GLY A 602 9.58 25.21 19.03
N THR A 603 9.25 24.03 19.54
CA THR A 603 10.21 22.96 19.87
C THR A 603 10.04 21.76 18.95
N ARG A 604 11.13 21.25 18.36
CA ARG A 604 11.10 20.03 17.53
C ARG A 604 10.87 18.78 18.39
N VAL A 605 9.86 17.98 18.05
CA VAL A 605 9.48 16.76 18.80
C VAL A 605 9.69 15.45 18.02
N ARG A 606 9.80 15.53 16.69
CA ARG A 606 10.14 14.43 15.80
C ARG A 606 11.08 14.90 14.68
#